data_AF-A0A957J9S5-F1
#
_entry.id   AF-A0A957J9S5-F1
#
_cell.length_a   1.000
_cell.length_b   1.000
_cell.length_c   1.000
_cell.angle_alpha   90.00
_cell.angle_beta   90.00
_cell.angle_gamma   90.00
#
_symmetry.space_group_name_H-M   'P 1'
#
loop_
_entity.id
_entity.type
_entity.pdbx_description
1 polymer ?
#
loop_
_entity_poly.entity_id
_entity_poly.type
_entity_poly.pdbx_seq_one_letter_code
_entity_poly.pdbx_strand_id
1 'polypeptide(L)' 'MTQYLLAIHIGPMQSFIAAARRTRDLWFGSWLMSELSKATAKAIEDIEGTKLIFPTPTK' A
#
# COMPACT_ATOMS: atom_id res chain seq x y z
N MET A 1 -25.58 9.19 -11.38
CA MET A 1 -24.26 8.55 -11.43
C MET A 1 -23.96 8.02 -10.03
N THR A 2 -23.84 6.71 -9.86
CA THR A 2 -23.50 6.10 -8.57
C THR A 2 -21.99 6.07 -8.41
N GLN A 3 -21.47 6.54 -7.28
CA GLN A 3 -20.06 6.43 -6.93
C GLN A 3 -19.90 5.35 -5.86
N TYR A 4 -18.78 4.63 -5.92
CA TYR A 4 -18.46 3.59 -4.94
C TYR A 4 -17.17 3.95 -4.21
N LEU A 5 -17.13 3.62 -2.92
CA LEU A 5 -15.91 3.71 -2.12
C LEU A 5 -15.22 2.35 -2.12
N LEU A 6 -13.98 2.31 -2.60
CA LEU A 6 -13.13 1.12 -2.57
C LEU A 6 -12.03 1.31 -1.51
N ALA A 7 -12.01 0.43 -0.51
CA ALA A 7 -10.95 0.38 0.50
C ALA A 7 -10.11 -0.87 0.30
N ILE A 8 -8.81 -0.69 0.04
CA ILE A 8 -7.87 -1.79 -0.20
C ILE A 8 -6.93 -1.90 0.99
N HIS A 9 -6.78 -3.12 1.51
CA HIS A 9 -5.85 -3.43 2.58
C HIS A 9 -4.84 -4.48 2.10
N ILE A 10 -3.55 -4.22 2.34
CA ILE A 10 -2.46 -5.07 1.87
C ILE A 10 -1.85 -5.85 3.03
N GLY A 11 -2.16 -7.14 3.07
CA GLY A 11 -1.46 -8.18 3.84
C GLY A 11 -1.67 -8.17 5.37
N PRO A 12 -1.16 -9.20 6.08
CA PRO A 12 -0.93 -9.16 7.51
C PRO A 12 0.47 -8.57 7.78
N MET A 13 0.54 -7.24 7.88
CA MET A 13 1.81 -6.49 7.94
C MET A 13 2.69 -6.92 9.14
N GLN A 14 2.07 -7.21 10.28
CA GLN A 14 2.81 -7.37 11.54
C GLN A 14 3.44 -8.75 11.64
N SER A 15 2.71 -9.80 11.26
CA SER A 15 3.26 -11.15 11.22
C SER A 15 4.34 -11.32 10.14
N PHE A 16 4.22 -10.59 9.03
CA PHE A 16 5.25 -10.59 7.99
C PHE A 16 6.56 -9.98 8.50
N ILE A 17 6.49 -8.79 9.10
CA ILE A 17 7.66 -8.09 9.65
C ILE A 17 8.26 -8.87 10.83
N ALA A 18 7.44 -9.45 11.69
CA ALA A 18 7.88 -10.21 12.87
C ALA A 18 8.62 -11.51 12.53
N ALA A 19 8.46 -12.05 11.32
CA ALA A 19 9.20 -13.25 10.88
C ALA A 19 10.68 -12.97 10.56
N ALA A 20 11.11 -11.70 10.56
CA ALA A 20 12.49 -11.29 10.31
C ALA A 20 13.46 -11.88 11.35
N ARG A 21 14.58 -12.47 10.88
CA ARG A 21 15.62 -13.06 11.74
C ARG A 21 16.78 -12.10 12.01
N ARG A 22 16.89 -11.02 11.23
CA ARG A 22 17.95 -10.01 11.31
C ARG A 22 17.35 -8.62 11.12
N THR A 23 18.03 -7.59 11.62
CA THR A 23 17.62 -6.18 11.49
C THR A 23 17.49 -5.73 10.04
N ARG A 24 18.34 -6.26 9.14
CA ARG A 24 18.22 -6.02 7.69
C ARG A 24 16.92 -6.58 7.11
N ASP A 25 16.52 -7.77 7.56
CA ASP A 25 15.29 -8.41 7.08
C ASP A 25 14.07 -7.65 7.60
N LEU A 26 14.13 -7.14 8.85
CA LEU A 26 13.12 -6.27 9.44
C LEU A 26 12.94 -4.98 8.63
N TRP A 27 14.06 -4.29 8.36
CA TRP A 27 14.06 -3.08 7.54
C TRP A 27 13.49 -3.35 6.15
N PHE A 28 13.98 -4.39 5.47
CA PHE A 28 13.50 -4.76 4.15
C PHE A 28 12.01 -5.10 4.16
N GLY A 29 11.53 -5.84 5.16
CA GLY A 29 10.12 -6.19 5.31
C GLY A 29 9.22 -4.95 5.40
N SER A 30 9.59 -3.99 6.25
CA SER A 30 8.85 -2.72 6.35
C SER A 30 8.90 -1.87 5.07
N TRP A 31 10.05 -1.87 4.39
CA TRP A 31 10.25 -1.13 3.15
C TRP A 31 9.42 -1.74 2.01
N LEU A 32 9.45 -3.06 1.84
CA LEU A 32 8.69 -3.77 0.81
C LEU A 32 7.18 -3.52 0.95
N MET A 33 6.65 -3.56 2.17
CA MET A 33 5.22 -3.28 2.41
C MET A 33 4.82 -1.85 2.04
N SER A 34 5.73 -0.90 2.25
CA SER A 34 5.52 0.50 1.85
C SER A 34 5.53 0.64 0.33
N GLU A 35 6.47 -0.01 -0.37
CA GLU A 35 6.53 0.01 -1.82
C GLU A 35 5.32 -0.67 -2.47
N LEU A 36 4.83 -1.76 -1.91
CA LEU A 36 3.62 -2.43 -2.40
C LEU A 36 2.38 -1.54 -2.26
N SER A 37 2.28 -0.79 -1.16
CA SER A 37 1.20 0.19 -0.94
C SER A 37 1.26 1.34 -1.94
N LYS A 38 2.46 1.87 -2.22
CA LYS A 38 2.66 2.92 -3.24
C LYS A 38 2.35 2.43 -4.64
N ALA A 39 2.80 1.23 -4.99
CA ALA A 39 2.54 0.62 -6.29
C ALA A 39 1.04 0.43 -6.53
N THR A 40 0.32 0.00 -5.49
CA THR A 40 -1.14 -0.15 -5.55
C THR A 40 -1.83 1.21 -5.73
N ALA A 41 -1.45 2.22 -4.95
CA ALA A 41 -2.01 3.57 -5.05
C ALA A 41 -1.80 4.18 -6.45
N LYS A 42 -0.58 4.04 -7.00
CA LYS A 42 -0.23 4.50 -8.34
C LYS A 42 -1.04 3.79 -9.42
N ALA A 43 -1.15 2.46 -9.32
CA ALA A 43 -1.93 1.68 -10.28
C ALA A 43 -3.41 2.06 -10.30
N ILE A 44 -3.98 2.51 -9.17
CA ILE A 44 -5.35 3.02 -9.11
C ILE A 44 -5.43 4.40 -9.75
N GLU A 45 -4.51 5.31 -9.40
CA GLU A 45 -4.47 6.68 -9.94
C GLU A 45 -4.39 6.72 -11.48
N ASP A 46 -3.70 5.74 -12.08
CA ASP A 46 -3.57 5.61 -13.54
C ASP A 46 -4.88 5.13 -14.23
N ILE A 47 -5.92 4.73 -13.49
CA ILE A 47 -7.21 4.28 -14.06
C ILE A 47 -8.17 5.46 -14.23
N GLU A 48 -8.62 5.71 -15.46
CA GLU A 48 -9.60 6.74 -15.76
C GLU A 48 -10.91 6.57 -14.96
N GLY A 49 -11.44 7.70 -14.48
CA GLY A 49 -12.68 7.72 -13.70
C GLY A 49 -12.52 7.31 -12.23
N THR A 50 -11.30 7.01 -11.78
CA THR A 50 -11.01 6.81 -10.37
C THR A 50 -10.48 8.07 -9.71
N LYS A 51 -10.58 8.12 -8.38
CA LYS A 51 -10.01 9.18 -7.55
C LYS A 51 -9.34 8.54 -6.35
N LEU A 52 -8.02 8.67 -6.27
CA LEU A 52 -7.27 8.22 -5.11
C LEU A 52 -7.53 9.17 -3.93
N ILE A 53 -8.08 8.64 -2.84
CA ILE A 53 -8.34 9.41 -1.62
C ILE A 53 -7.15 9.28 -0.65
N PHE A 54 -6.58 8.09 -0.55
CA PHE A 54 -5.46 7.78 0.35
C PHE A 54 -4.65 6.58 -0.16
N PRO A 55 -3.31 6.59 -0.06
CA PRO A 55 -2.46 7.74 0.30
C PRO A 55 -2.29 8.69 -0.89
N THR A 56 -2.54 9.99 -0.71
CA THR A 56 -2.34 10.99 -1.78
C THR A 56 -0.91 11.55 -1.76
N PRO A 57 -0.16 11.53 -2.88
CA PRO A 57 1.17 12.14 -2.95
C PRO A 57 1.13 13.68 -2.90
N THR A 58 -0.03 14.27 -3.20
CA THR A 58 -0.24 15.73 -3.20
C THR A 58 -1.30 16.10 -2.18
N LYS A 59 -1.01 17.06 -1.29
CA LYS A 59 -1.96 17.62 -0.33
C LYS A 59 -3.05 18.43 -1.01
#